data_AF-A0A2U3F511-F1
#
_entry.id   AF-A0A2U3F511-F1
#
_cell.length_a   1.000
_cell.length_b   1.000
_cell.length_c   1.000
_cell.angle_alpha   90.00
_cell.angle_beta   90.00
_cell.angle_gamma   90.00
#
_symmetry.space_group_name_H-M   'P 1'
#
loop_
_entity.id
_entity.type
_entity.pdbx_description
1 polymer ?
#
loop_
_entity_poly.entity_id
_entity_poly.type
_entity_poly.pdbx_seq_one_letter_code
_entity_poly.pdbx_strand_id
1 'polypeptide(L)'
;MTYFRNKKYHQNYSHNTLFPGAVFDTRHNGKCTVLGRSEDKTRRGYYVVQFKDSGIVKEAYGTHIKSGSVSDDAFPSSEEERITLLMKPRYYNVGYIGNGKHSTIENTRSHQRTRKFILWHNMLARCYMTVKGKQYFKGYKGVEVCERWHNFQNFCNDLPALHGYALWENNPGEYELDKDYSHQRIYSPDTVSFISTSDNAHEARLRASAMRIPGERYHEINKMREELLQEAEDVIKESGIKYDVVLHGNMRVIVAETPYGTVAFYPLTHKIQRNGYMTEGDALVYVRYLRWLRCQWEGRNPGIDCIAAIS
;
A
#
# COMPACT_ATOMS: atom_id res chain seq x y z
N MET A 1 -12.84 -28.59 -17.17
CA MET A 1 -12.94 -29.06 -15.77
C MET A 1 -14.22 -28.48 -15.16
N THR A 2 -14.95 -29.29 -14.39
CA THR A 2 -16.29 -28.97 -13.87
C THR A 2 -16.22 -28.73 -12.36
N TYR A 3 -16.55 -27.52 -11.90
CA TYR A 3 -16.37 -27.09 -10.51
C TYR A 3 -17.70 -26.69 -9.88
N PHE A 4 -18.48 -27.70 -9.46
CA PHE A 4 -19.61 -27.48 -8.55
C PHE A 4 -19.88 -28.72 -7.68
N ARG A 5 -20.33 -28.49 -6.43
CA ARG A 5 -20.17 -29.41 -5.28
C ARG A 5 -20.67 -30.84 -5.49
N ASN A 6 -21.71 -31.04 -6.32
CA ASN A 6 -22.33 -32.35 -6.50
C ASN A 6 -22.29 -32.86 -7.96
N LYS A 7 -21.66 -32.12 -8.89
CA LYS A 7 -21.61 -32.41 -10.35
C LYS A 7 -22.95 -32.78 -11.03
N LYS A 8 -24.08 -32.53 -10.37
CA LYS A 8 -25.42 -32.83 -10.87
C LYS A 8 -26.27 -31.57 -10.97
N TYR A 9 -26.92 -31.40 -12.11
CA TYR A 9 -27.91 -30.37 -12.38
C TYR A 9 -29.05 -30.99 -13.18
N HIS A 10 -30.23 -30.40 -13.08
CA HIS A 10 -31.38 -30.81 -13.86
C HIS A 10 -31.85 -29.67 -14.77
N GLN A 11 -32.42 -30.06 -15.91
CA GLN A 11 -33.06 -29.14 -16.86
C GLN A 11 -34.58 -29.09 -16.69
N ASN A 12 -35.13 -29.99 -15.86
CA ASN A 12 -36.57 -30.11 -15.59
C ASN A 12 -37.06 -29.00 -14.66
N TYR A 13 -37.11 -27.77 -15.15
CA TYR A 13 -37.73 -26.62 -14.49
C TYR A 13 -38.15 -25.58 -15.53
N SER A 14 -39.15 -24.76 -15.17
CA SER A 14 -39.56 -23.63 -16.00
C SER A 14 -39.10 -22.32 -15.34
N HIS A 15 -38.40 -21.47 -16.09
CA HIS A 15 -38.00 -20.14 -15.66
C HIS A 15 -37.86 -19.22 -16.88
N ASN A 16 -38.52 -18.07 -16.88
CA ASN A 16 -38.60 -17.18 -18.05
C ASN A 16 -37.23 -16.65 -18.53
N THR A 17 -36.32 -16.36 -17.61
CA THR A 17 -35.00 -15.78 -17.94
C THR A 17 -33.82 -16.76 -17.85
N LEU A 18 -33.78 -17.64 -16.85
CA LEU A 18 -32.66 -18.53 -16.54
C LEU A 18 -32.97 -19.97 -16.96
N PHE A 19 -33.40 -20.18 -18.20
CA PHE A 19 -33.69 -21.50 -18.77
C PHE A 19 -32.42 -22.15 -19.35
N PRO A 20 -32.37 -23.49 -19.49
CA PRO A 20 -31.26 -24.17 -20.16
C PRO A 20 -31.06 -23.64 -21.58
N GLY A 21 -29.83 -23.21 -21.91
CA GLY A 21 -29.47 -22.58 -23.18
C GLY A 21 -29.49 -21.04 -23.17
N ALA A 22 -30.02 -20.40 -22.12
CA ALA A 22 -30.00 -18.95 -22.01
C ALA A 22 -28.56 -18.41 -21.93
N VAL A 23 -28.26 -17.36 -22.69
CA VAL A 23 -26.91 -16.75 -22.78
C VAL A 23 -26.91 -15.38 -22.11
N PHE A 24 -25.87 -15.11 -21.32
CA PHE A 24 -25.67 -13.85 -20.60
C PHE A 24 -24.28 -13.29 -20.86
N ASP A 25 -24.18 -11.97 -20.98
CA ASP A 25 -22.92 -11.25 -20.98
C ASP A 25 -22.42 -11.06 -19.54
N THR A 26 -21.14 -11.33 -19.32
CA THR A 26 -20.47 -11.14 -18.03
C THR A 26 -19.65 -9.86 -18.06
N ARG A 27 -19.34 -9.30 -16.88
CA ARG A 27 -18.60 -8.03 -16.80
C ARG A 27 -17.16 -8.12 -17.31
N HIS A 28 -16.53 -9.29 -17.18
CA HIS A 28 -15.08 -9.43 -17.39
C HIS A 28 -14.67 -10.68 -18.18
N ASN A 29 -15.57 -11.65 -18.39
CA ASN A 29 -15.23 -13.00 -18.87
C ASN A 29 -16.10 -13.43 -20.06
N GLY A 30 -16.44 -12.48 -20.93
CA GLY A 30 -17.23 -12.75 -22.13
C GLY A 30 -18.64 -13.26 -21.81
N LYS A 31 -19.08 -14.28 -22.54
CA LYS A 31 -20.45 -14.84 -22.44
C LYS A 31 -20.49 -16.14 -21.66
N CYS A 32 -21.55 -16.33 -20.87
CA CYS A 32 -21.85 -17.61 -20.24
C CYS A 32 -23.24 -18.13 -20.65
N THR A 33 -23.39 -19.46 -20.66
CA THR A 33 -24.63 -20.15 -21.04
C THR A 33 -25.14 -20.95 -19.84
N VAL A 34 -26.44 -20.83 -19.53
CA VAL A 34 -27.07 -21.60 -18.44
C VAL A 34 -27.27 -23.05 -18.91
N LEU A 35 -26.73 -24.02 -18.17
CA LEU A 35 -26.89 -25.44 -18.45
C LEU A 35 -28.11 -26.05 -17.73
N GLY A 36 -28.45 -25.52 -16.56
CA GLY A 36 -29.59 -25.96 -15.76
C GLY A 36 -29.51 -25.49 -14.30
N ARG A 37 -30.34 -26.07 -13.43
CA ARG A 37 -30.41 -25.72 -12.01
C ARG A 37 -29.67 -26.74 -11.15
N SER A 38 -28.95 -26.26 -10.13
CA SER A 38 -28.23 -27.15 -9.19
C SER A 38 -29.21 -28.06 -8.44
N GLU A 39 -28.86 -29.34 -8.32
CA GLU A 39 -29.62 -30.32 -7.53
C GLU A 39 -29.36 -30.20 -6.01
N ASP A 40 -28.39 -29.39 -5.59
CA ASP A 40 -28.10 -29.18 -4.18
C ASP A 40 -29.26 -28.42 -3.49
N LYS A 41 -30.06 -29.17 -2.73
CA LYS A 41 -31.22 -28.66 -1.99
C LYS A 41 -30.85 -27.54 -1.01
N THR A 42 -29.60 -27.45 -0.55
CA THR A 42 -29.11 -26.40 0.34
C THR A 42 -28.84 -25.08 -0.38
N ARG A 43 -28.70 -25.11 -1.71
CA ARG A 43 -28.34 -23.96 -2.57
C ARG A 43 -29.49 -23.55 -3.49
N ARG A 44 -30.65 -23.27 -2.91
CA ARG A 44 -31.81 -22.78 -3.68
C ARG A 44 -31.44 -21.51 -4.46
N GLY A 45 -31.76 -21.50 -5.76
CA GLY A 45 -31.52 -20.35 -6.65
C GLY A 45 -30.14 -20.33 -7.33
N TYR A 46 -29.33 -21.38 -7.15
CA TYR A 46 -28.11 -21.59 -7.93
C TYR A 46 -28.38 -22.35 -9.24
N TYR A 47 -27.72 -21.90 -10.30
CA TYR A 47 -27.75 -22.47 -11.63
C TYR A 47 -26.33 -22.87 -12.04
N VAL A 48 -26.21 -23.85 -12.92
CA VAL A 48 -24.93 -24.23 -13.53
C VAL A 48 -24.77 -23.45 -14.83
N VAL A 49 -23.62 -22.80 -15.00
CA VAL A 49 -23.27 -22.02 -16.19
C VAL A 49 -21.97 -22.52 -16.79
N GLN A 50 -21.85 -22.41 -18.12
CA GLN A 50 -20.62 -22.64 -18.87
C GLN A 50 -20.15 -21.34 -19.53
N PHE A 51 -18.91 -20.96 -19.29
CA PHE A 51 -18.28 -19.82 -19.96
C PHE A 51 -17.80 -20.23 -21.34
N LYS A 52 -18.13 -19.44 -22.37
CA LYS A 52 -17.82 -19.80 -23.76
C LYS A 52 -16.32 -19.80 -24.05
N ASP A 53 -15.60 -18.80 -23.54
CA ASP A 53 -14.20 -18.58 -23.90
C ASP A 53 -13.25 -19.52 -23.15
N SER A 54 -13.45 -19.70 -21.84
CA SER A 54 -12.61 -20.58 -21.01
C SER A 54 -13.12 -22.02 -20.91
N GLY A 55 -14.35 -22.29 -21.34
CA GLY A 55 -14.98 -23.62 -21.24
C GLY A 55 -15.29 -24.06 -19.81
N ILE A 56 -15.07 -23.20 -18.81
CA ILE A 56 -15.26 -23.52 -17.40
C ILE A 56 -16.76 -23.68 -17.10
N VAL A 57 -17.10 -24.74 -16.36
CA VAL A 57 -18.47 -25.03 -15.91
C VAL A 57 -18.55 -24.92 -14.40
N LYS A 58 -19.46 -24.08 -13.88
CA LYS A 58 -19.64 -23.90 -12.43
C LYS A 58 -21.02 -23.43 -12.00
N GLU A 59 -21.27 -23.51 -10.70
CA GLU A 59 -22.48 -22.96 -10.06
C GLU A 59 -22.40 -21.45 -9.84
N ALA A 60 -23.50 -20.76 -10.10
CA ALA A 60 -23.67 -19.35 -9.85
C ALA A 60 -25.10 -19.02 -9.38
N TYR A 61 -25.22 -18.04 -8.49
CA TYR A 61 -26.52 -17.59 -8.02
C TYR A 61 -27.24 -16.80 -9.10
N GLY A 62 -28.55 -17.04 -9.28
CA GLY A 62 -29.32 -16.49 -10.40
C GLY A 62 -29.28 -14.96 -10.51
N THR A 63 -29.16 -14.22 -9.40
CA THR A 63 -29.02 -12.76 -9.45
C THR A 63 -27.68 -12.33 -10.03
N HIS A 64 -26.59 -13.03 -9.71
CA HIS A 64 -25.25 -12.73 -10.22
C HIS A 64 -25.14 -13.03 -11.72
N ILE A 65 -25.81 -14.10 -12.19
CA ILE A 65 -25.92 -14.40 -13.63
C ILE A 65 -26.61 -13.25 -14.35
N LYS A 66 -27.79 -12.85 -13.87
CA LYS A 66 -28.56 -11.74 -14.45
C LYS A 66 -27.82 -10.40 -14.43
N SER A 67 -26.99 -10.15 -13.41
CA SER A 67 -26.20 -8.90 -13.30
C SER A 67 -24.85 -8.94 -14.01
N GLY A 68 -24.49 -10.07 -14.62
CA GLY A 68 -23.17 -10.31 -15.22
C GLY A 68 -22.01 -10.40 -14.22
N SER A 69 -22.29 -10.46 -12.91
CA SER A 69 -21.28 -10.50 -11.82
C SER A 69 -20.69 -11.89 -11.60
N VAL A 70 -20.68 -12.72 -12.63
CA VAL A 70 -20.12 -14.08 -12.65
C VAL A 70 -18.79 -14.02 -13.39
N SER A 71 -17.72 -14.44 -12.71
CA SER A 71 -16.39 -14.63 -13.31
C SER A 71 -16.20 -16.08 -13.71
N ASP A 72 -15.29 -16.41 -14.63
CA ASP A 72 -14.92 -17.79 -14.95
C ASP A 72 -13.86 -18.38 -14.01
N ASP A 73 -13.43 -17.64 -12.98
CA ASP A 73 -12.45 -18.12 -11.99
C ASP A 73 -12.85 -19.51 -11.45
N ALA A 74 -11.96 -20.49 -11.59
CA ALA A 74 -12.16 -21.84 -11.07
C ALA A 74 -12.15 -21.83 -9.54
N PHE A 75 -13.11 -22.53 -8.93
CA PHE A 75 -13.03 -22.81 -7.50
C PHE A 75 -11.92 -23.84 -7.27
N PRO A 76 -11.02 -23.64 -6.30
CA PRO A 76 -9.99 -24.62 -6.01
C PRO A 76 -10.64 -25.93 -5.56
N SER A 77 -10.24 -27.01 -6.23
CA SER A 77 -10.68 -28.38 -5.95
C SER A 77 -9.71 -29.11 -5.01
N SER A 78 -8.50 -28.58 -4.83
CA SER A 78 -7.51 -29.05 -3.86
C SER A 78 -6.96 -27.88 -3.03
N GLU A 79 -6.27 -28.24 -1.95
CA GLU A 79 -5.60 -27.26 -1.08
C GLU A 79 -4.43 -26.58 -1.81
N GLU A 80 -3.70 -27.31 -2.66
CA GLU A 80 -2.62 -26.77 -3.50
C GLU A 80 -3.15 -25.75 -4.51
N GLU A 81 -4.28 -26.04 -5.14
CA GLU A 81 -4.96 -25.08 -6.03
C GLU A 81 -5.41 -23.83 -5.25
N ARG A 82 -5.93 -24.00 -4.03
CA ARG A 82 -6.33 -22.89 -3.16
C ARG A 82 -5.14 -22.01 -2.82
N ILE A 83 -4.01 -22.60 -2.42
CA ILE A 83 -2.77 -21.88 -2.11
C ILE A 83 -2.27 -21.14 -3.34
N THR A 84 -2.25 -21.80 -4.50
CA THR A 84 -1.83 -21.19 -5.77
C THR A 84 -2.68 -19.96 -6.10
N LEU A 85 -4.00 -20.05 -5.92
CA LEU A 85 -4.89 -18.90 -6.12
C LEU A 85 -4.67 -17.76 -5.13
N LEU A 86 -4.30 -18.08 -3.88
CA LEU A 86 -3.99 -17.08 -2.85
C LEU A 86 -2.64 -16.36 -3.07
N MET A 87 -1.71 -17.02 -3.77
CA MET A 87 -0.42 -16.43 -4.14
C MET A 87 -0.48 -15.61 -5.44
N LYS A 88 -1.59 -15.68 -6.19
CA LYS A 88 -1.76 -14.90 -7.42
C LYS A 88 -1.94 -13.40 -7.10
N PRO A 89 -1.13 -12.49 -7.69
CA PRO A 89 -1.33 -11.05 -7.56
C PRO A 89 -2.70 -10.65 -8.13
N ARG A 90 -3.56 -10.12 -7.25
CA ARG A 90 -4.93 -9.70 -7.59
C ARG A 90 -5.19 -8.23 -7.25
N TYR A 91 -4.35 -7.63 -6.41
CA TYR A 91 -4.51 -6.27 -5.92
C TYR A 91 -3.44 -5.38 -6.54
N TYR A 92 -3.84 -4.63 -7.57
CA TYR A 92 -2.95 -3.72 -8.31
C TYR A 92 -1.72 -4.42 -8.92
N ASN A 93 -1.90 -5.66 -9.38
CA ASN A 93 -0.88 -6.52 -10.01
C ASN A 93 0.34 -6.88 -9.15
N VAL A 94 0.37 -6.49 -7.89
CA VAL A 94 1.47 -6.82 -6.96
C VAL A 94 0.95 -7.54 -5.71
N GLY A 95 -0.17 -7.07 -5.14
CA GLY A 95 -0.69 -7.58 -3.88
C GLY A 95 -1.45 -8.88 -4.02
N TYR A 96 -1.24 -9.78 -3.07
CA TYR A 96 -1.91 -11.08 -2.96
C TYR A 96 -2.22 -11.42 -1.50
N ILE A 97 -3.19 -12.31 -1.28
CA ILE A 97 -3.67 -12.59 0.08
C ILE A 97 -2.70 -13.46 0.86
N GLY A 98 -2.04 -14.40 0.19
CA GLY A 98 -1.16 -15.39 0.82
C GLY A 98 -1.92 -16.44 1.61
N ASN A 99 -1.25 -17.54 1.92
CA ASN A 99 -1.80 -18.57 2.80
C ASN A 99 -1.47 -18.24 4.26
N GLY A 100 -2.50 -18.11 5.12
CA GLY A 100 -2.30 -17.83 6.55
C GLY A 100 -3.60 -17.61 7.31
N LYS A 101 -3.45 -17.23 8.58
CA LYS A 101 -4.55 -17.15 9.56
C LYS A 101 -5.39 -15.87 9.50
N HIS A 102 -4.90 -14.82 8.81
CA HIS A 102 -5.55 -13.52 8.82
C HIS A 102 -6.68 -13.47 7.78
N SER A 103 -7.90 -13.22 8.26
CA SER A 103 -9.08 -13.06 7.41
C SER A 103 -9.15 -11.68 6.77
N THR A 104 -9.65 -11.63 5.53
CA THR A 104 -9.99 -10.38 4.83
C THR A 104 -11.43 -9.92 5.07
N ILE A 105 -12.25 -10.77 5.69
CA ILE A 105 -13.67 -10.55 5.94
C ILE A 105 -13.91 -10.65 7.45
N GLU A 106 -14.51 -9.62 8.01
CA GLU A 106 -14.91 -9.55 9.42
C GLU A 106 -16.29 -10.15 9.62
N ASN A 107 -17.24 -9.81 8.74
CA ASN A 107 -18.60 -10.31 8.78
C ASN A 107 -18.99 -10.91 7.42
N THR A 108 -19.22 -12.22 7.41
CA THR A 108 -19.53 -12.99 6.20
C THR A 108 -20.93 -12.71 5.64
N ARG A 109 -21.86 -12.21 6.45
CA ARG A 109 -23.22 -11.86 6.00
C ARG A 109 -23.22 -10.53 5.26
N SER A 110 -22.61 -9.51 5.86
CA SER A 110 -22.51 -8.16 5.26
C SER A 110 -21.36 -8.03 4.25
N HIS A 111 -20.50 -9.05 4.12
CA HIS A 111 -19.26 -9.01 3.34
C HIS A 111 -18.34 -7.85 3.76
N GLN A 112 -18.41 -7.44 5.03
CA GLN A 112 -17.59 -6.37 5.58
C GLN A 112 -16.12 -6.81 5.63
N ARG A 113 -15.24 -5.95 5.12
CA ARG A 113 -13.80 -6.17 5.13
C ARG A 113 -13.21 -5.83 6.50
N THR A 114 -12.16 -6.54 6.89
CA THR A 114 -11.42 -6.23 8.12
C THR A 114 -10.69 -4.89 7.99
N ARG A 115 -10.51 -4.17 9.10
CA ARG A 115 -9.72 -2.91 9.14
C ARG A 115 -8.29 -3.11 8.60
N LYS A 116 -7.65 -4.23 8.92
CA LYS A 116 -6.31 -4.59 8.43
C LYS A 116 -6.28 -4.76 6.91
N PHE A 117 -7.31 -5.40 6.33
CA PHE A 117 -7.42 -5.53 4.89
C PHE A 117 -7.63 -4.19 4.20
N ILE A 118 -8.50 -3.33 4.74
CA ILE A 118 -8.73 -1.98 4.20
C ILE A 118 -7.43 -1.17 4.25
N LEU A 119 -6.70 -1.23 5.37
CA LEU A 119 -5.41 -0.55 5.53
C LEU A 119 -4.39 -1.00 4.47
N TRP A 120 -4.18 -2.30 4.35
CA TRP A 120 -3.28 -2.90 3.35
C TRP A 120 -3.69 -2.55 1.91
N HIS A 121 -4.97 -2.67 1.60
CA HIS A 121 -5.51 -2.36 0.28
C HIS A 121 -5.31 -0.88 -0.08
N ASN A 122 -5.59 0.03 0.85
CA ASN A 122 -5.41 1.46 0.64
C ASN A 122 -3.92 1.82 0.47
N MET A 123 -3.02 1.20 1.22
CA MET A 123 -1.57 1.36 1.04
C MET A 123 -1.14 0.98 -0.39
N LEU A 124 -1.55 -0.19 -0.87
CA LEU A 124 -1.27 -0.62 -2.24
C LEU A 124 -1.93 0.30 -3.28
N ALA A 125 -3.17 0.73 -3.03
CA ALA A 125 -3.88 1.64 -3.92
C ALA A 125 -3.12 2.94 -4.13
N ARG A 126 -2.58 3.51 -3.05
CA ARG A 126 -1.79 4.76 -3.11
C ARG A 126 -0.58 4.62 -4.01
N CYS A 127 0.10 3.48 -3.93
CA CYS A 127 1.32 3.25 -4.71
C CYS A 127 1.04 2.85 -6.16
N TYR A 128 0.05 1.98 -6.40
CA TYR A 128 -0.06 1.23 -7.66
C TYR A 128 -1.37 1.43 -8.41
N MET A 129 -2.36 2.13 -7.85
CA MET A 129 -3.62 2.34 -8.55
C MET A 129 -3.40 3.25 -9.77
N THR A 130 -3.84 2.77 -10.93
CA THR A 130 -3.81 3.53 -12.17
C THR A 130 -5.21 3.73 -12.73
N VAL A 131 -5.43 4.90 -13.34
CA VAL A 131 -6.66 5.24 -14.07
C VAL A 131 -6.25 5.80 -15.42
N LYS A 132 -6.77 5.23 -16.51
CA LYS A 132 -6.40 5.57 -17.90
C LYS A 132 -4.86 5.52 -18.13
N GLY A 133 -4.20 4.51 -17.57
CA GLY A 133 -2.75 4.29 -17.72
C GLY A 133 -1.86 5.25 -16.93
N LYS A 134 -2.42 6.14 -16.10
CA LYS A 134 -1.66 7.06 -15.24
C LYS A 134 -1.91 6.73 -13.77
N GLN A 135 -0.91 6.93 -12.94
CA GLN A 135 -1.05 6.77 -11.49
C GLN A 135 -2.13 7.73 -10.95
N TYR A 136 -3.05 7.18 -10.17
CA TYR A 136 -4.18 7.92 -9.62
C TYR A 136 -3.71 8.92 -8.56
N PHE A 137 -2.90 8.47 -7.62
CA PHE A 137 -2.36 9.30 -6.56
C PHE A 137 -1.05 9.95 -7.00
N LYS A 138 -1.14 11.16 -7.58
CA LYS A 138 0.01 11.86 -8.17
C LYS A 138 1.18 12.07 -7.19
N GLY A 139 0.89 12.31 -5.91
CA GLY A 139 1.93 12.47 -4.86
C GLY A 139 2.72 11.19 -4.56
N TYR A 140 2.23 10.04 -5.00
CA TYR A 140 2.82 8.71 -4.78
C TYR A 140 3.69 8.24 -5.95
N LYS A 141 4.02 9.11 -6.90
CA LYS A 141 4.86 8.74 -8.04
C LYS A 141 6.22 8.19 -7.61
N GLY A 142 6.53 6.94 -7.95
CA GLY A 142 7.75 6.29 -7.48
C GLY A 142 7.78 6.06 -5.97
N VAL A 143 6.60 5.92 -5.34
CA VAL A 143 6.48 5.33 -4.01
C VAL A 143 6.11 3.87 -4.17
N GLU A 144 6.81 3.00 -3.45
CA GLU A 144 6.64 1.55 -3.54
C GLU A 144 6.29 0.94 -2.18
N VAL A 145 5.90 -0.33 -2.19
CA VAL A 145 5.70 -1.16 -1.01
C VAL A 145 6.75 -2.26 -1.07
N CYS A 146 7.39 -2.59 0.06
CA CYS A 146 8.35 -3.68 0.10
C CYS A 146 7.69 -5.01 -0.32
N GLU A 147 8.42 -5.86 -1.02
CA GLU A 147 7.88 -7.09 -1.61
C GLU A 147 7.22 -8.02 -0.57
N ARG A 148 7.77 -8.04 0.66
CA ARG A 148 7.22 -8.79 1.78
C ARG A 148 5.77 -8.41 2.06
N TRP A 149 5.43 -7.12 1.96
CA TRP A 149 4.08 -6.57 2.20
C TRP A 149 3.15 -6.63 0.99
N HIS A 150 3.63 -7.12 -0.16
CA HIS A 150 2.73 -7.57 -1.22
C HIS A 150 1.87 -8.76 -0.76
N ASN A 151 2.33 -9.53 0.25
CA ASN A 151 1.55 -10.56 0.91
C ASN A 151 0.77 -9.99 2.10
N PHE A 152 -0.57 -10.06 2.05
CA PHE A 152 -1.44 -9.59 3.13
C PHE A 152 -1.17 -10.29 4.48
N GLN A 153 -0.82 -11.58 4.49
CA GLN A 153 -0.48 -12.29 5.73
C GLN A 153 0.76 -11.71 6.39
N ASN A 154 1.81 -11.45 5.61
CA ASN A 154 3.06 -10.89 6.13
C ASN A 154 2.83 -9.48 6.67
N PHE A 155 2.11 -8.64 5.92
CA PHE A 155 1.69 -7.32 6.39
C PHE A 155 0.99 -7.42 7.76
N CYS A 156 0.01 -8.31 7.91
CA CYS A 156 -0.71 -8.48 9.17
C CYS A 156 0.14 -9.05 10.31
N ASN A 157 1.16 -9.86 10.00
CA ASN A 157 2.10 -10.39 10.99
C ASN A 157 3.04 -9.29 11.52
N ASP A 158 3.42 -8.35 10.66
CA ASP A 158 4.36 -7.29 11.01
C ASP A 158 3.66 -6.12 11.74
N LEU A 159 2.37 -5.89 11.46
CA LEU A 159 1.57 -4.80 12.04
C LEU A 159 1.77 -4.57 13.56
N PRO A 160 1.70 -5.59 14.44
CA PRO A 160 1.82 -5.39 15.89
C PRO A 160 3.17 -4.84 16.36
N ALA A 161 4.23 -4.99 15.56
CA ALA A 161 5.56 -4.48 15.88
C ALA A 161 5.75 -3.01 15.45
N LEU A 162 4.86 -2.47 14.62
CA LEU A 162 4.98 -1.10 14.12
C LEU A 162 4.72 -0.08 15.22
N HIS A 163 5.51 1.00 15.21
CA HIS A 163 5.32 2.11 16.12
C HIS A 163 3.89 2.67 15.99
N GLY A 164 3.21 2.86 17.13
CA GLY A 164 1.85 3.39 17.18
C GLY A 164 0.73 2.39 16.85
N TYR A 165 1.02 1.12 16.54
CA TYR A 165 -0.02 0.14 16.20
C TYR A 165 -1.12 0.02 17.27
N ALA A 166 -0.73 -0.06 18.54
CA ALA A 166 -1.69 -0.15 19.64
C ALA A 166 -2.63 1.08 19.70
N LEU A 167 -2.14 2.26 19.35
CA LEU A 167 -2.94 3.48 19.29
C LEU A 167 -3.94 3.41 18.12
N TRP A 168 -3.48 2.96 16.95
CA TRP A 168 -4.36 2.74 15.81
C TRP A 168 -5.43 1.68 16.06
N GLU A 169 -5.06 0.56 16.70
CA GLU A 169 -5.98 -0.53 16.99
C GLU A 169 -7.11 -0.06 17.91
N ASN A 170 -6.76 0.67 18.97
CA ASN A 170 -7.68 1.12 20.01
C ASN A 170 -8.46 2.40 19.67
N ASN A 171 -8.01 3.20 18.69
CA ASN A 171 -8.65 4.47 18.32
C ASN A 171 -9.01 4.48 16.82
N PRO A 172 -10.11 3.81 16.41
CA PRO A 172 -10.50 3.69 15.02
C PRO A 172 -10.75 5.05 14.35
N GLY A 173 -10.00 5.34 13.28
CA GLY A 173 -10.15 6.56 12.49
C GLY A 173 -9.29 7.74 12.95
N GLU A 174 -8.60 7.64 14.08
CA GLU A 174 -7.75 8.71 14.60
C GLU A 174 -6.29 8.62 14.14
N TYR A 175 -5.84 7.42 13.76
CA TYR A 175 -4.47 7.13 13.34
C TYR A 175 -4.42 6.59 11.91
N GLU A 176 -3.33 6.90 11.22
CA GLU A 176 -3.07 6.48 9.85
C GLU A 176 -1.69 5.84 9.76
N LEU A 177 -1.56 4.83 8.88
CA LEU A 177 -0.26 4.26 8.54
C LEU A 177 0.43 5.19 7.55
N ASP A 178 1.52 5.82 7.98
CA ASP A 178 2.23 6.79 7.18
C ASP A 178 3.73 6.50 7.12
N LYS A 179 4.36 6.86 5.98
CA LYS A 179 5.79 6.66 5.73
C LYS A 179 6.59 7.96 5.81
N ASP A 180 5.92 9.11 5.69
CA ASP A 180 6.56 10.37 5.38
C ASP A 180 7.43 10.89 6.53
N TYR A 181 7.23 10.38 7.75
CA TYR A 181 8.13 10.58 8.89
C TYR A 181 9.55 10.07 8.65
N SER A 182 9.71 9.03 7.82
CA SER A 182 11.05 8.57 7.40
C SER A 182 11.63 9.41 6.26
N HIS A 183 10.83 10.29 5.65
CA HIS A 183 11.14 10.96 4.39
C HIS A 183 11.49 10.01 3.21
N GLN A 184 11.34 8.69 3.38
CA GLN A 184 11.60 7.71 2.35
C GLN A 184 10.38 7.47 1.45
N ARG A 185 10.62 6.96 0.24
CA ARG A 185 9.57 6.66 -0.75
C ARG A 185 9.15 5.20 -0.77
N ILE A 186 9.22 4.49 0.35
CA ILE A 186 8.82 3.09 0.44
C ILE A 186 7.94 2.85 1.66
N TYR A 187 6.95 1.97 1.55
CA TYR A 187 6.26 1.37 2.68
C TYR A 187 6.94 0.05 3.06
N SER A 188 7.63 0.04 4.19
CA SER A 188 8.20 -1.17 4.81
C SER A 188 8.04 -1.09 6.33
N PRO A 189 8.29 -2.19 7.07
CA PRO A 189 8.29 -2.14 8.53
C PRO A 189 9.20 -1.06 9.12
N ASP A 190 10.28 -0.74 8.42
CA ASP A 190 11.32 0.18 8.89
C ASP A 190 11.03 1.65 8.57
N THR A 191 10.17 1.92 7.58
CA THR A 191 9.93 3.29 7.09
C THR A 191 8.57 3.86 7.49
N VAL A 192 7.70 3.06 8.08
CA VAL A 192 6.33 3.48 8.41
C VAL A 192 6.11 3.54 9.91
N SER A 193 5.12 4.33 10.28
CA SER A 193 4.59 4.39 11.64
C SER A 193 3.10 4.72 11.60
N PHE A 194 2.39 4.33 12.66
CA PHE A 194 1.06 4.86 12.90
C PHE A 194 1.16 6.18 13.63
N ILE A 195 0.64 7.21 12.99
CA ILE A 195 0.63 8.59 13.51
C ILE A 195 -0.80 9.09 13.56
N SER A 196 -1.06 10.07 14.43
CA SER A 196 -2.38 10.70 14.46
C SER A 196 -2.65 11.41 13.14
N THR A 197 -3.92 11.44 12.72
CA THR A 197 -4.37 12.20 11.55
C THR A 197 -3.96 13.67 11.62
N SER A 198 -3.98 14.26 12.83
CA SER A 198 -3.52 15.63 13.08
C SER A 198 -2.02 15.82 12.84
N ASP A 199 -1.20 14.88 13.31
CA ASP A 199 0.26 14.94 13.14
C ASP A 199 0.65 14.70 11.69
N ASN A 200 -0.03 13.78 10.99
CA ASN A 200 0.16 13.57 9.56
C ASN A 200 -0.12 14.84 8.77
N ALA A 201 -1.27 15.48 9.04
CA ALA A 201 -1.63 16.73 8.40
C ALA A 201 -0.65 17.86 8.72
N HIS A 202 -0.11 17.89 9.96
CA HIS A 202 0.89 18.88 10.35
C HIS A 202 2.22 18.68 9.62
N GLU A 203 2.73 17.45 9.58
CA GLU A 203 3.99 17.13 8.91
C GLU A 203 3.89 17.40 7.40
N ALA A 204 2.79 17.02 6.75
CA ALA A 204 2.55 17.34 5.34
C ALA A 204 2.56 18.86 5.05
N ARG A 205 2.01 19.69 5.96
CA ARG A 205 2.08 21.15 5.85
C ARG A 205 3.51 21.68 5.99
N LEU A 206 4.26 21.17 6.98
CA LEU A 206 5.66 21.57 7.19
C LEU A 206 6.51 21.21 5.97
N ARG A 207 6.33 20.02 5.43
CA ARG A 207 7.00 19.57 4.21
C ARG A 207 6.69 20.47 3.03
N ALA A 208 5.41 20.75 2.78
CA ALA A 208 4.99 21.67 1.72
C ALA A 208 5.61 23.07 1.89
N SER A 209 5.70 23.56 3.13
CA SER A 209 6.36 24.81 3.46
C SER A 209 7.86 24.77 3.18
N ALA A 210 8.54 23.68 3.55
CA ALA A 210 9.97 23.50 3.33
C ALA A 210 10.33 23.42 1.84
N MET A 211 9.43 22.92 0.98
CA MET A 211 9.65 22.89 -0.46
C MET A 211 9.30 24.22 -1.17
N ARG A 212 8.71 25.18 -0.46
CA ARG A 212 8.22 26.42 -1.06
C ARG A 212 9.35 27.44 -1.21
N ILE A 213 9.83 27.58 -2.44
CA ILE A 213 10.74 28.67 -2.81
C ILE A 213 9.93 29.97 -2.98
N PRO A 214 10.36 31.11 -2.38
CA PRO A 214 9.74 32.41 -2.61
C PRO A 214 9.71 32.78 -4.10
N GLY A 215 8.59 33.32 -4.58
CA GLY A 215 8.38 33.57 -6.01
C GLY A 215 9.42 34.51 -6.63
N GLU A 216 9.85 35.53 -5.89
CA GLU A 216 10.87 36.50 -6.31
C GLU A 216 12.26 35.88 -6.54
N ARG A 217 12.58 34.80 -5.80
CA ARG A 217 13.86 34.07 -5.90
C ARG A 217 13.75 32.76 -6.67
N TYR A 218 12.56 32.44 -7.19
CA TYR A 218 12.29 31.14 -7.81
C TYR A 218 13.22 30.85 -8.98
N HIS A 219 13.38 31.80 -9.91
CA HIS A 219 14.22 31.60 -11.09
C HIS A 219 15.71 31.55 -10.75
N GLU A 220 16.16 32.39 -9.82
CA GLU A 220 17.54 32.43 -9.34
C GLU A 220 17.93 31.09 -8.69
N ILE A 221 17.18 30.64 -7.68
CA ILE A 221 17.46 29.41 -6.95
C ILE A 221 17.36 28.19 -7.87
N ASN A 222 16.36 28.14 -8.77
CA ASN A 222 16.25 27.00 -9.69
C ASN A 222 17.38 26.95 -10.72
N LYS A 223 17.93 28.10 -11.13
CA LYS A 223 19.09 28.14 -12.02
C LYS A 223 20.33 27.56 -11.35
N MET A 224 20.51 27.84 -10.05
CA MET A 224 21.66 27.37 -9.25
C MET A 224 21.41 26.06 -8.51
N ARG A 225 20.31 25.35 -8.80
CA ARG A 225 19.86 24.21 -7.97
C ARG A 225 20.88 23.06 -7.86
N GLU A 226 21.63 22.83 -8.93
CA GLU A 226 22.64 21.77 -8.99
C GLU A 226 23.87 22.16 -8.19
N GLU A 227 24.28 23.42 -8.29
CA GLU A 227 25.39 24.02 -7.53
C GLU A 227 25.09 24.01 -6.03
N LEU A 228 23.91 24.50 -5.62
CA LEU A 228 23.49 24.52 -4.21
C LEU A 228 23.42 23.11 -3.60
N LEU A 229 23.01 22.11 -4.38
CA LEU A 229 23.02 20.73 -3.89
C LEU A 229 24.45 20.22 -3.75
N GLN A 230 25.31 20.47 -4.75
CA GLN A 230 26.69 20.02 -4.73
C GLN A 230 27.45 20.62 -3.53
N GLU A 231 27.30 21.93 -3.29
CA GLU A 231 27.88 22.62 -2.14
C GLU A 231 27.41 22.00 -0.81
N ALA A 232 26.11 21.72 -0.69
CA ALA A 232 25.56 21.06 0.49
C ALA A 232 26.12 19.65 0.69
N GLU A 233 26.21 18.86 -0.38
CA GLU A 233 26.76 17.51 -0.32
C GLU A 233 28.24 17.51 0.05
N ASP A 234 29.03 18.43 -0.48
CA ASP A 234 30.47 18.51 -0.20
C ASP A 234 30.72 18.78 1.30
N VAL A 235 29.98 19.73 1.89
CA VAL A 235 30.02 20.00 3.34
C VAL A 235 29.65 18.77 4.17
N ILE A 236 28.64 18.01 3.76
CA ILE A 236 28.18 16.82 4.49
C ILE A 236 29.17 15.66 4.31
N LYS A 237 29.73 15.46 3.11
CA LYS A 237 30.77 14.44 2.84
C LYS A 237 32.01 14.68 3.70
N GLU A 238 32.50 15.92 3.77
CA GLU A 238 33.63 16.31 4.62
C GLU A 238 33.38 16.02 6.11
N SER A 239 32.11 16.04 6.54
CA SER A 239 31.75 15.79 7.93
C SER A 239 31.79 14.31 8.34
N GLY A 240 31.85 13.39 7.38
CA GLY A 240 31.81 11.93 7.58
C GLY A 240 30.43 11.38 7.96
N ILE A 241 29.37 12.19 7.87
CA ILE A 241 28.01 11.77 8.17
C ILE A 241 27.46 10.97 7.00
N LYS A 242 26.87 9.79 7.30
CA LYS A 242 26.12 9.01 6.32
C LYS A 242 24.79 9.70 6.01
N TYR A 243 24.49 9.85 4.73
CA TYR A 243 23.26 10.46 4.26
C TYR A 243 22.81 9.79 2.95
N ASP A 244 21.54 9.95 2.62
CA ASP A 244 20.94 9.56 1.35
C ASP A 244 20.30 10.76 0.68
N VAL A 245 20.27 10.77 -0.66
CA VAL A 245 19.59 11.81 -1.44
C VAL A 245 18.27 11.25 -1.97
N VAL A 246 17.16 11.79 -1.47
CA VAL A 246 15.80 11.34 -1.80
C VAL A 246 15.08 12.39 -2.66
N LEU A 247 14.24 11.91 -3.58
CA LEU A 247 13.40 12.77 -4.42
C LEU A 247 12.05 13.06 -3.76
N HIS A 248 11.73 14.34 -3.54
CA HIS A 248 10.38 14.80 -3.23
C HIS A 248 9.82 15.62 -4.39
N GLY A 249 9.04 14.96 -5.24
CA GLY A 249 8.59 15.55 -6.50
C GLY A 249 9.79 15.74 -7.44
N ASN A 250 10.12 17.00 -7.76
CA ASN A 250 11.30 17.34 -8.55
C ASN A 250 12.49 17.80 -7.70
N MET A 251 12.33 17.93 -6.38
CA MET A 251 13.38 18.43 -5.50
C MET A 251 14.20 17.28 -4.89
N ARG A 252 15.52 17.47 -4.83
CA ARG A 252 16.43 16.57 -4.11
C ARG A 252 16.55 17.05 -2.67
N VAL A 253 16.33 16.14 -1.73
CA VAL A 253 16.34 16.35 -0.29
C VAL A 253 17.38 15.40 0.28
N ILE A 254 18.22 15.91 1.17
CA ILE A 254 19.24 15.11 1.83
C ILE A 254 18.63 14.60 3.13
N VAL A 255 18.71 13.29 3.38
CA VAL A 255 18.18 12.67 4.60
C VAL A 255 19.28 11.93 5.34
N ALA A 256 19.26 11.99 6.65
CA ALA A 256 20.16 11.24 7.51
C ALA A 256 19.35 10.56 8.62
N GLU A 257 19.61 9.28 8.83
CA GLU A 257 18.99 8.51 9.90
C GLU A 257 19.67 8.83 11.23
N THR A 258 18.86 9.01 12.27
CA THR A 258 19.34 9.24 13.64
C THR A 258 18.55 8.36 14.62
N PRO A 259 19.07 8.13 15.83
CA PRO A 259 18.31 7.44 16.88
C PRO A 259 16.98 8.12 17.25
N TYR A 260 16.78 9.37 16.87
CA TYR A 260 15.55 10.13 17.09
C TYR A 260 14.67 10.25 15.84
N GLY A 261 14.92 9.42 14.83
CA GLY A 261 14.24 9.42 13.54
C GLY A 261 15.02 10.14 12.45
N THR A 262 14.47 10.14 11.25
CA THR A 262 15.10 10.72 10.06
C THR A 262 15.08 12.24 10.12
N VAL A 263 16.18 12.88 9.69
CA VAL A 263 16.29 14.33 9.57
C VAL A 263 16.49 14.69 8.10
N ALA A 264 15.53 15.43 7.54
CA ALA A 264 15.57 15.92 6.17
C ALA A 264 16.14 17.34 6.10
N PHE A 265 17.03 17.57 5.13
CA PHE A 265 17.56 18.86 4.76
C PHE A 265 17.14 19.21 3.34
N TYR A 266 16.62 20.42 3.16
CA TYR A 266 16.15 20.98 1.91
C TYR A 266 17.13 22.07 1.46
N PRO A 267 18.14 21.75 0.61
CA PRO A 267 19.23 22.67 0.30
C PRO A 267 18.75 23.94 -0.42
N LEU A 268 17.68 23.85 -1.21
CA LEU A 268 17.18 25.00 -1.99
C LEU A 268 16.48 26.06 -1.12
N THR A 269 16.03 25.69 0.08
CA THR A 269 15.25 26.56 0.97
C THR A 269 15.90 26.76 2.34
N HIS A 270 17.05 26.12 2.59
CA HIS A 270 17.75 26.13 3.87
C HIS A 270 16.84 25.73 5.04
N LYS A 271 16.08 24.66 4.83
CA LYS A 271 15.16 24.11 5.83
C LYS A 271 15.64 22.75 6.29
N ILE A 272 15.55 22.51 7.58
CA ILE A 272 15.87 21.24 8.23
C ILE A 272 14.63 20.78 8.96
N GLN A 273 14.14 19.59 8.64
CA GLN A 273 12.94 19.00 9.21
C GLN A 273 13.28 17.72 9.95
N ARG A 274 12.65 17.53 11.12
CA ARG A 274 12.64 16.26 11.83
C ARG A 274 11.28 16.09 12.47
N ASN A 275 10.55 15.03 12.09
CA ASN A 275 9.19 14.80 12.55
C ASN A 275 8.31 16.06 12.31
N GLY A 276 7.58 16.49 13.34
CA GLY A 276 6.78 17.72 13.34
C GLY A 276 7.56 19.01 13.64
N TYR A 277 8.89 19.04 13.53
CA TYR A 277 9.72 20.21 13.81
C TYR A 277 10.44 20.70 12.56
N MET A 278 10.56 22.03 12.44
CA MET A 278 11.25 22.71 11.35
C MET A 278 12.28 23.69 11.93
N THR A 279 13.46 23.74 11.34
CA THR A 279 14.54 24.67 11.68
C THR A 279 15.08 25.28 10.39
N GLU A 280 15.54 26.52 10.45
CA GLU A 280 16.22 27.16 9.34
C GLU A 280 17.73 26.98 9.49
N GLY A 281 18.42 26.66 8.39
CA GLY A 281 19.85 26.42 8.42
C GLY A 281 20.39 25.93 7.09
N ASP A 282 21.66 26.23 6.84
CA ASP A 282 22.44 25.70 5.74
C ASP A 282 22.97 24.28 6.05
N ALA A 283 23.80 23.74 5.15
CA ALA A 283 24.41 22.42 5.32
C ALA A 283 25.28 22.32 6.58
N LEU A 284 25.93 23.42 7.00
CA LEU A 284 26.74 23.44 8.22
C LEU A 284 25.87 23.35 9.47
N VAL A 285 24.75 24.07 9.50
CA VAL A 285 23.75 23.96 10.58
C VAL A 285 23.18 22.55 10.62
N TYR A 286 22.89 21.94 9.47
CA TYR A 286 22.43 20.56 9.39
C TYR A 286 23.42 19.57 10.01
N VAL A 287 24.70 19.64 9.64
CA VAL A 287 25.77 18.82 10.23
C VAL A 287 25.89 19.01 11.74
N ARG A 288 25.85 20.26 12.21
CA ARG A 288 25.88 20.57 13.64
C ARG A 288 24.67 20.00 14.38
N TYR A 289 23.49 20.08 13.78
CA TYR A 289 22.26 19.55 14.33
C TYR A 289 22.31 18.03 14.49
N LEU A 290 22.80 17.32 13.46
CA LEU A 290 22.98 15.86 13.50
C LEU A 290 23.98 15.43 14.57
N ARG A 291 25.13 16.12 14.64
CA ARG A 291 26.13 15.87 15.70
C ARG A 291 25.55 16.11 17.09
N TRP A 292 24.78 17.18 17.26
CA TRP A 292 24.09 17.46 18.52
C TRP A 292 23.11 16.35 18.90
N LEU A 293 22.28 15.87 17.97
CA LEU A 293 21.37 14.74 18.22
C LEU A 293 22.12 13.49 18.66
N ARG A 294 23.23 13.17 17.99
CA ARG A 294 24.07 12.03 18.36
C ARG A 294 24.62 12.16 19.78
N CYS A 295 25.18 13.32 20.13
CA CYS A 295 25.69 13.56 21.48
C CYS A 295 24.58 13.48 22.55
N GLN A 296 23.37 13.97 22.25
CA GLN A 296 22.22 13.83 23.16
C GLN A 296 21.84 12.36 23.37
N TRP A 297 21.91 11.53 22.32
CA TRP A 297 21.61 10.11 22.43
C TRP A 297 22.66 9.37 23.25
N GLU A 298 23.94 9.54 22.93
CA GLU A 298 25.08 8.92 23.63
C GLU A 298 25.07 9.29 25.12
N GLY A 299 24.78 10.55 25.45
CA GLY A 299 24.68 11.00 26.84
C GLY A 299 23.51 10.40 27.63
N ARG A 300 22.41 10.02 26.96
CA ARG A 300 21.24 9.39 27.60
C ARG A 300 21.31 7.87 27.62
N ASN A 301 22.08 7.27 26.71
CA ASN A 301 22.18 5.83 26.52
C ASN A 301 23.65 5.38 26.58
N PRO A 302 24.32 5.54 27.74
CA PRO A 302 25.72 5.15 27.86
C PRO A 302 25.87 3.64 27.58
N GLY A 303 26.69 3.29 26.59
CA GLY A 303 26.97 1.89 26.21
C GLY A 303 26.08 1.29 25.12
N ILE A 304 25.13 2.05 24.56
CA ILE A 304 24.44 1.65 23.32
C ILE A 304 25.08 2.41 22.17
N ASP A 305 25.77 1.68 21.28
CA ASP A 305 26.35 2.27 20.08
C ASP A 305 25.21 2.82 19.21
N CYS A 306 25.25 4.11 18.89
CA CYS A 306 24.19 4.75 18.13
C CYS A 306 24.13 4.09 16.74
N ILE A 307 22.96 3.58 16.35
CA ILE A 307 22.76 3.03 15.00
C ILE A 307 22.86 4.18 14.00
N ALA A 308 24.07 4.43 13.53
CA ALA A 308 24.40 4.80 12.17
C ALA A 308 25.60 3.91 11.85
N ALA A 309 25.32 2.75 11.23
CA ALA A 309 26.30 1.74 10.90
C ALA A 309 27.55 2.39 10.29
N ILE A 310 28.64 2.43 11.06
CA ILE A 310 29.99 2.52 10.55
C ILE A 310 30.30 1.10 10.07
N SER A 311 30.09 0.88 8.78
CA SER A 311 30.71 -0.20 8.01
C SER A 311 31.05 0.35 6.63
#